data_AF-A0A833PJX3-F1
#
_entry.id   AF-A0A833PJX3-F1
#
_cell.length_a   1.000
_cell.length_b   1.000
_cell.length_c   1.000
_cell.angle_alpha   90.00
_cell.angle_beta   90.00
_cell.angle_gamma   90.00
#
_symmetry.space_group_name_H-M   'P 1'
#
loop_
_entity.id
_entity.type
_entity.pdbx_description
1 polymer ?
#
loop_
_entity_poly.entity_id
_entity_poly.type
_entity_poly.pdbx_seq_one_letter_code
_entity_poly.pdbx_strand_id
1 'polypeptide(L)'
;MLLTGDKLKQQHDGQGQHARTRYLESVNAVMAAQQYGGFHIGVAFNPFKYTPAEQQAQYLKLNKKLNAGADYIITQLGFDLSALKQLQTFLAQEKYIQKTLACVMPLTLARAQFMVKHKVAGIVITPHMLEVLAQDQVNQCSENAYKRCALQILICQHLGYAGVHLSACHKTDEQMLLEQYIEQYRDLNLSQCEMLWNQLWQLAEGEQIRPKVAVKRIKSALNNKVKYQFLDLIHRAMFQSSFVKGIGTFIFNASFWNRKAAAKVLLQTEYLSKHYLLGCESCGQCRLAETLYICPETCPKGLANGPCGGTDLDRCEFGDRECIHSVKSRLARDVDQIQLLKEQLIPTVPIEVRGTSSWKNWYKAE
;
A
#
# COMPACT_ATOMS: atom_id res chain seq x y z
N MET A 1 6.51 -3.74 -14.76
CA MET A 1 5.93 -3.72 -13.39
C MET A 1 6.29 -2.42 -12.70
N LEU A 2 5.32 -1.72 -12.08
CA LEU A 2 5.52 -0.41 -11.45
C LEU A 2 5.34 -0.49 -9.93
N LEU A 3 6.36 -0.03 -9.21
CA LEU A 3 6.52 -0.20 -7.76
C LEU A 3 6.84 1.13 -7.08
N THR A 4 6.48 1.25 -5.80
CA THR A 4 6.95 2.35 -4.94
C THR A 4 8.35 2.07 -4.37
N GLY A 5 8.68 0.80 -4.17
CA GLY A 5 9.91 0.38 -3.51
C GLY A 5 9.80 0.32 -1.98
N ASP A 6 10.78 -0.36 -1.39
CA ASP A 6 10.96 -0.50 0.06
C ASP A 6 11.61 0.76 0.66
N LYS A 7 11.65 0.86 1.99
CA LYS A 7 12.40 1.94 2.64
C LYS A 7 13.88 1.90 2.24
N LEU A 8 14.43 3.06 1.92
CA LEU A 8 15.85 3.22 1.69
C LEU A 8 16.64 3.06 2.99
N LYS A 9 17.87 2.54 2.88
CA LYS A 9 18.82 2.45 4.01
C LYS A 9 19.19 3.84 4.55
N GLN A 10 19.33 4.81 3.65
CA GLN A 10 19.57 6.22 3.98
C GLN A 10 18.34 7.02 3.56
N GLN A 11 17.62 7.53 4.54
CA GLN A 11 16.45 8.36 4.33
C GLN A 11 16.67 9.70 5.02
N HIS A 12 16.42 10.77 4.28
CA HIS A 12 16.47 12.14 4.77
C HIS A 12 15.05 12.68 4.84
N ASP A 13 14.71 13.29 5.97
CA ASP A 13 13.45 13.99 6.19
C ASP A 13 13.47 15.44 5.66
N GLY A 14 14.61 15.88 5.13
CA GLY A 14 14.81 17.25 4.63
C GLY A 14 15.30 18.22 5.70
N GLN A 15 15.63 17.75 6.90
CA GLN A 15 16.29 18.56 7.92
C GLN A 15 17.82 18.55 7.70
N GLY A 16 18.46 19.69 7.94
CA GLY A 16 19.92 19.84 7.79
C GLY A 16 20.36 20.09 6.34
N GLN A 17 21.45 19.45 5.91
CA GLN A 17 22.10 19.71 4.61
C GLN A 17 21.56 18.86 3.46
N HIS A 18 20.72 17.87 3.73
CA HIS A 18 20.23 16.93 2.72
C HIS A 18 18.77 17.19 2.37
N ALA A 19 18.48 17.18 1.08
CA ALA A 19 17.11 17.25 0.59
C ALA A 19 16.30 16.03 1.06
N ARG A 20 15.00 16.22 1.30
CA ARG A 20 14.08 15.15 1.69
C ARG A 20 14.06 14.06 0.62
N THR A 21 14.21 12.80 1.04
CA THR A 21 14.04 11.63 0.17
C THR A 21 12.62 11.57 -0.37
N ARG A 22 12.46 11.45 -1.70
CA ARG A 22 11.17 11.35 -2.37
C ARG A 22 11.04 10.00 -3.07
N TYR A 23 9.86 9.40 -2.95
CA TYR A 23 9.52 8.16 -3.63
C TYR A 23 8.55 8.45 -4.76
N LEU A 24 8.71 7.77 -5.89
CA LEU A 24 7.67 7.73 -6.90
C LEU A 24 6.59 6.74 -6.45
N GLU A 25 5.39 7.23 -6.17
CA GLU A 25 4.28 6.38 -5.79
C GLU A 25 3.83 5.50 -6.98
N SER A 26 3.50 4.24 -6.72
CA SER A 26 3.17 3.25 -7.76
C SER A 26 1.92 3.62 -8.56
N VAL A 27 0.91 4.26 -7.95
CA VAL A 27 -0.27 4.75 -8.69
C VAL A 27 0.15 5.85 -9.67
N ASN A 28 1.01 6.77 -9.26
CA ASN A 28 1.49 7.82 -10.15
C ASN A 28 2.42 7.31 -11.24
N ALA A 29 3.24 6.29 -10.94
CA ALA A 29 4.01 5.61 -11.95
C ALA A 29 3.10 4.99 -13.02
N VAL A 30 1.99 4.34 -12.61
CA VAL A 30 0.99 3.78 -13.54
C VAL A 30 0.37 4.87 -14.41
N MET A 31 -0.07 5.97 -13.80
CA MET A 31 -0.62 7.12 -14.56
C MET A 31 0.35 7.64 -15.60
N ALA A 32 1.63 7.81 -15.24
CA ALA A 32 2.67 8.29 -16.14
C ALA A 32 2.96 7.31 -17.28
N ALA A 33 3.05 6.01 -16.99
CA ALA A 33 3.25 4.97 -17.99
C ALA A 33 2.05 4.85 -18.94
N GLN A 34 0.83 4.97 -18.42
CA GLN A 34 -0.39 4.94 -19.20
C GLN A 34 -0.50 6.15 -20.13
N GLN A 35 -0.11 7.34 -19.65
CA GLN A 35 -0.06 8.55 -20.47
C GLN A 35 0.99 8.46 -21.59
N TYR A 36 2.14 7.86 -21.31
CA TYR A 36 3.19 7.66 -22.31
C TYR A 36 2.79 6.62 -23.38
N GLY A 37 2.06 5.57 -22.98
CA GLY A 37 1.59 4.50 -23.86
C GLY A 37 2.67 3.45 -24.18
N GLY A 38 2.28 2.37 -24.85
CA GLY A 38 3.22 1.33 -25.31
C GLY A 38 3.72 0.34 -24.24
N PHE A 39 3.14 0.35 -23.04
CA PHE A 39 3.49 -0.59 -21.97
C PHE A 39 2.34 -1.55 -21.66
N HIS A 40 2.68 -2.77 -21.26
CA HIS A 40 1.78 -3.67 -20.53
C HIS A 40 2.09 -3.57 -19.03
N ILE A 41 1.23 -2.87 -18.30
CA ILE A 41 1.50 -2.31 -16.98
C ILE A 41 1.10 -3.28 -15.86
N GLY A 42 2.10 -3.96 -15.29
CA GLY A 42 1.94 -4.77 -14.08
C GLY A 42 2.06 -3.96 -12.79
N VAL A 43 1.26 -4.31 -11.78
CA VAL A 43 1.34 -3.70 -10.43
C VAL A 43 1.46 -4.73 -9.32
N ALA A 44 2.20 -4.40 -8.26
CA ALA A 44 2.23 -5.22 -7.05
C ALA A 44 1.03 -4.95 -6.13
N PHE A 45 0.51 -5.98 -5.47
CA PHE A 45 -0.53 -5.88 -4.45
C PHE A 45 -0.19 -6.74 -3.23
N ASN A 46 -0.30 -6.22 -2.01
CA ASN A 46 -0.08 -7.01 -0.81
C ASN A 46 -1.42 -7.39 -0.14
N PRO A 47 -1.94 -8.63 -0.34
CA PRO A 47 -3.17 -9.08 0.33
C PRO A 47 -2.98 -9.41 1.82
N PHE A 48 -1.75 -9.60 2.28
CA PHE A 48 -1.43 -10.16 3.62
C PHE A 48 -1.48 -9.11 4.72
N LYS A 49 -2.65 -8.48 4.88
CA LYS A 49 -2.93 -7.44 5.87
C LYS A 49 -4.03 -7.91 6.82
N TYR A 50 -3.81 -7.72 8.11
CA TYR A 50 -4.58 -8.42 9.15
C TYR A 50 -5.38 -7.48 10.06
N THR A 51 -5.16 -6.16 10.00
CA THR A 51 -6.08 -5.20 10.61
C THR A 51 -7.10 -4.72 9.58
N PRO A 52 -8.36 -4.45 9.99
CA PRO A 52 -9.39 -4.00 9.05
C PRO A 52 -9.04 -2.71 8.30
N ALA A 53 -8.31 -1.79 8.94
CA ALA A 53 -7.97 -0.49 8.35
C ALA A 53 -6.81 -0.61 7.34
N GLU A 54 -5.73 -1.30 7.70
CA GLU A 54 -4.62 -1.58 6.78
C GLU A 54 -5.09 -2.37 5.57
N GLN A 55 -5.91 -3.41 5.77
CA GLN A 55 -6.43 -4.23 4.70
C GLN A 55 -7.25 -3.38 3.71
N GLN A 56 -8.25 -2.64 4.18
CA GLN A 56 -9.03 -1.77 3.30
C GLN A 56 -8.16 -0.73 2.59
N ALA A 57 -7.17 -0.15 3.28
CA ALA A 57 -6.27 0.80 2.65
C ALA A 57 -5.47 0.19 1.47
N GLN A 58 -5.04 -1.08 1.56
CA GLN A 58 -4.41 -1.78 0.42
C GLN A 58 -5.39 -2.01 -0.73
N TYR A 59 -6.62 -2.44 -0.45
CA TYR A 59 -7.64 -2.67 -1.48
C TYR A 59 -8.09 -1.36 -2.15
N LEU A 60 -8.21 -0.25 -1.40
CA LEU A 60 -8.46 1.07 -1.97
C LEU A 60 -7.31 1.50 -2.90
N LYS A 61 -6.06 1.23 -2.52
CA LYS A 61 -4.91 1.47 -3.42
C LYS A 61 -4.95 0.60 -4.66
N LEU A 62 -5.38 -0.66 -4.54
CA LEU A 62 -5.52 -1.56 -5.67
C LEU A 62 -6.55 -1.02 -6.67
N ASN A 63 -7.73 -0.59 -6.21
CA ASN A 63 -8.72 0.10 -7.05
C ASN A 63 -8.09 1.25 -7.83
N LYS A 64 -7.33 2.13 -7.16
CA LYS A 64 -6.64 3.24 -7.83
C LYS A 64 -5.63 2.79 -8.88
N LYS A 65 -4.87 1.73 -8.63
CA LYS A 65 -3.93 1.16 -9.61
C LYS A 65 -4.64 0.64 -10.84
N LEU A 66 -5.75 -0.07 -10.65
CA LEU A 66 -6.56 -0.63 -11.74
C LEU A 66 -7.25 0.49 -12.54
N ASN A 67 -7.85 1.47 -11.86
CA ASN A 67 -8.48 2.63 -12.49
C ASN A 67 -7.46 3.52 -13.23
N ALA A 68 -6.21 3.56 -12.77
CA ALA A 68 -5.13 4.30 -13.45
C ALA A 68 -4.63 3.61 -14.74
N GLY A 69 -5.07 2.38 -15.03
CA GLY A 69 -4.70 1.65 -16.25
C GLY A 69 -3.70 0.50 -16.04
N ALA A 70 -3.68 -0.14 -14.87
CA ALA A 70 -2.91 -1.38 -14.71
C ALA A 70 -3.57 -2.55 -15.46
N ASP A 71 -2.75 -3.34 -16.16
CA ASP A 71 -3.19 -4.48 -16.98
C ASP A 71 -3.20 -5.80 -16.22
N TYR A 72 -2.26 -5.99 -15.29
CA TYR A 72 -2.15 -7.22 -14.50
C TYR A 72 -1.62 -6.97 -13.07
N ILE A 73 -1.95 -7.90 -12.18
CA ILE A 73 -1.61 -7.83 -10.76
C ILE A 73 -0.61 -8.94 -10.43
N ILE A 74 0.43 -8.62 -9.64
CA ILE A 74 1.25 -9.63 -8.97
C ILE A 74 1.11 -9.45 -7.46
N THR A 75 0.78 -10.52 -6.74
CA THR A 75 0.69 -10.44 -5.27
C THR A 75 2.08 -10.29 -4.65
N GLN A 76 2.17 -9.74 -3.45
CA GLN A 76 3.33 -9.92 -2.58
C GLN A 76 3.50 -11.42 -2.28
N LEU A 77 4.70 -11.83 -1.84
CA LEU A 77 4.89 -13.16 -1.28
C LEU A 77 4.15 -13.30 0.06
N GLY A 78 3.41 -14.39 0.23
CA GLY A 78 2.83 -14.78 1.50
C GLY A 78 2.15 -16.13 1.46
N PHE A 79 1.68 -16.59 2.62
CA PHE A 79 1.30 -17.99 2.84
C PHE A 79 -0.13 -18.14 3.37
N ASP A 80 -0.89 -17.04 3.55
CA ASP A 80 -2.29 -17.12 3.95
C ASP A 80 -3.20 -17.33 2.73
N LEU A 81 -3.71 -18.56 2.57
CA LEU A 81 -4.64 -18.91 1.49
C LEU A 81 -5.94 -18.11 1.56
N SER A 82 -6.40 -17.72 2.75
CA SER A 82 -7.63 -16.94 2.90
C SER A 82 -7.47 -15.52 2.35
N ALA A 83 -6.29 -14.93 2.51
CA ALA A 83 -5.98 -13.62 1.93
C ALA A 83 -5.95 -13.68 0.39
N LEU A 84 -5.45 -14.78 -0.19
CA LEU A 84 -5.47 -15.03 -1.63
C LEU A 84 -6.89 -15.26 -2.16
N LYS A 85 -7.74 -15.99 -1.43
CA LYS A 85 -9.18 -16.15 -1.75
C LYS A 85 -9.90 -14.81 -1.70
N GLN A 86 -9.66 -14.02 -0.66
CA GLN A 86 -10.29 -12.71 -0.49
C GLN A 86 -9.98 -11.76 -1.66
N LEU A 87 -8.76 -11.80 -2.20
CA LEU A 87 -8.41 -11.02 -3.38
C LEU A 87 -9.27 -11.40 -4.59
N GLN A 88 -9.42 -12.69 -4.88
CA GLN A 88 -10.24 -13.15 -6.02
C GLN A 88 -11.71 -12.76 -5.83
N THR A 89 -12.25 -12.94 -4.63
CA THR A 89 -13.61 -12.48 -4.29
C THR A 89 -13.77 -10.97 -4.51
N PHE A 90 -12.80 -10.17 -4.07
CA PHE A 90 -12.81 -8.72 -4.26
C PHE A 90 -12.80 -8.34 -5.75
N LEU A 91 -11.91 -8.94 -6.55
CA LEU A 91 -11.83 -8.64 -7.99
C LEU A 91 -13.13 -9.00 -8.71
N ALA A 92 -13.75 -10.14 -8.37
CA ALA A 92 -15.03 -10.55 -8.92
C ALA A 92 -16.17 -9.59 -8.52
N GLN A 93 -16.22 -9.18 -7.26
CA GLN A 93 -17.23 -8.23 -6.75
C GLN A 93 -17.12 -6.85 -7.41
N GLU A 94 -15.90 -6.35 -7.58
CA GLU A 94 -15.61 -5.07 -8.24
C GLU A 94 -15.60 -5.16 -9.77
N LYS A 95 -15.85 -6.35 -10.33
CA LYS A 95 -15.89 -6.63 -11.78
C LYS A 95 -14.59 -6.29 -12.51
N TYR A 96 -13.46 -6.44 -11.83
CA TYR A 96 -12.15 -6.31 -12.46
C TYR A 96 -11.79 -7.58 -13.23
N ILE A 97 -11.26 -7.41 -14.44
CA ILE A 97 -10.92 -8.52 -15.37
C ILE A 97 -9.41 -8.79 -15.45
N GLN A 98 -8.61 -7.94 -14.82
CA GLN A 98 -7.15 -7.99 -14.87
C GLN A 98 -6.64 -9.34 -14.37
N LYS A 99 -5.69 -9.92 -15.12
CA LYS A 99 -5.08 -11.19 -14.77
C LYS A 99 -4.22 -11.01 -13.52
N THR A 100 -4.32 -11.97 -12.60
CA THR A 100 -3.58 -11.95 -11.33
C THR A 100 -2.61 -13.12 -11.27
N LEU A 101 -1.35 -12.82 -10.95
CA LEU A 101 -0.28 -13.78 -10.70
C LEU A 101 -0.01 -13.84 -9.19
N ALA A 102 -0.02 -15.04 -8.60
CA ALA A 102 0.35 -15.22 -7.20
C ALA A 102 1.86 -15.31 -7.07
N CYS A 103 2.48 -14.50 -6.22
CA CYS A 103 3.89 -14.68 -5.88
C CYS A 103 4.05 -15.81 -4.86
N VAL A 104 4.76 -16.86 -5.25
CA VAL A 104 4.93 -18.10 -4.46
C VAL A 104 6.42 -18.41 -4.28
N MET A 105 6.76 -19.17 -3.24
CA MET A 105 8.13 -19.57 -2.94
C MET A 105 8.16 -20.88 -2.15
N PRO A 106 9.03 -21.84 -2.49
CA PRO A 106 9.41 -22.92 -1.58
C PRO A 106 10.10 -22.32 -0.34
N LEU A 107 9.34 -22.16 0.74
CA LEU A 107 9.83 -21.53 1.97
C LEU A 107 10.61 -22.54 2.81
N THR A 108 11.94 -22.41 2.80
CA THR A 108 12.83 -23.19 3.68
C THR A 108 13.01 -22.48 5.02
N LEU A 109 13.45 -23.21 6.06
CA LEU A 109 13.73 -22.60 7.37
C LEU A 109 14.76 -21.46 7.26
N ALA A 110 15.85 -21.67 6.50
CA ALA A 110 16.88 -20.66 6.31
C ALA A 110 16.33 -19.37 5.68
N ARG A 111 15.43 -19.47 4.70
CA ARG A 111 14.75 -18.32 4.07
C ARG A 111 13.82 -17.64 5.06
N ALA A 112 13.01 -18.40 5.79
CA ALA A 112 12.10 -17.86 6.81
C ALA A 112 12.88 -17.10 7.91
N GLN A 113 13.94 -17.69 8.44
CA GLN A 113 14.82 -17.06 9.43
C GLN A 113 15.47 -15.80 8.89
N PHE A 114 15.95 -15.80 7.64
CA PHE A 114 16.48 -14.61 6.99
C PHE A 114 15.43 -13.49 6.92
N MET A 115 14.21 -13.81 6.46
CA MET A 115 13.13 -12.83 6.33
C MET A 115 12.77 -12.19 7.66
N VAL A 116 12.68 -12.99 8.74
CA VAL A 116 12.41 -12.49 10.09
C VAL A 116 13.58 -11.66 10.63
N LYS A 117 14.81 -12.18 10.54
CA LYS A 117 16.03 -11.50 11.02
C LYS A 117 16.22 -10.13 10.38
N HIS A 118 16.01 -10.05 9.06
CA HIS A 118 16.20 -8.83 8.29
C HIS A 118 14.94 -7.97 8.17
N LYS A 119 13.82 -8.39 8.80
CA LYS A 119 12.53 -7.68 8.79
C LYS A 119 12.11 -7.29 7.36
N VAL A 120 12.11 -8.26 6.45
CA VAL A 120 11.75 -8.04 5.04
C VAL A 120 10.33 -7.49 4.96
N ALA A 121 10.18 -6.34 4.29
CA ALA A 121 8.96 -5.55 4.35
C ALA A 121 7.75 -6.28 3.73
N GLY A 122 6.65 -6.33 4.48
CA GLY A 122 5.37 -6.82 3.98
C GLY A 122 5.24 -8.33 3.80
N ILE A 123 6.24 -9.12 4.23
CA ILE A 123 6.16 -10.58 4.33
C ILE A 123 5.81 -10.96 5.76
N VAL A 124 4.84 -11.87 5.92
CA VAL A 124 4.46 -12.39 7.24
C VAL A 124 4.94 -13.82 7.38
N ILE A 125 5.78 -14.04 8.40
CA ILE A 125 6.24 -15.34 8.87
C ILE A 125 5.87 -15.44 10.34
N THR A 126 4.96 -16.35 10.70
CA THR A 126 4.51 -16.51 12.09
C THR A 126 5.46 -17.41 12.89
N PRO A 127 5.43 -17.35 14.23
CA PRO A 127 6.16 -18.29 15.08
C PRO A 127 5.83 -19.76 14.74
N HIS A 128 4.55 -20.06 14.52
CA HIS A 128 4.09 -21.40 14.11
C HIS A 128 4.77 -21.87 12.82
N MET A 129 4.87 -21.00 11.80
CA MET A 129 5.56 -21.36 10.56
C MET A 129 7.05 -21.70 10.79
N LEU A 130 7.73 -20.94 11.66
CA LEU A 130 9.13 -21.22 12.01
C LEU A 130 9.27 -22.56 12.74
N GLU A 131 8.35 -22.87 13.65
CA GLU A 131 8.33 -24.13 14.40
C GLU A 131 8.14 -25.34 13.46
N VAL A 132 7.16 -25.27 12.55
CA VAL A 132 6.93 -26.31 11.54
C VAL A 132 8.15 -26.50 10.63
N LEU A 133 8.75 -25.40 10.16
CA LEU A 133 9.94 -25.46 9.30
C LEU A 133 11.17 -26.00 10.05
N ALA A 134 11.30 -25.74 11.35
CA ALA A 134 12.36 -26.31 12.18
C ALA A 134 12.17 -27.82 12.38
N GLN A 135 10.93 -28.26 12.60
CA GLN A 135 10.61 -29.68 12.69
C GLN A 135 10.89 -30.42 11.38
N ASP A 136 10.55 -29.84 10.22
CA ASP A 136 10.90 -30.42 8.91
C ASP A 136 12.40 -30.66 8.78
N GLN A 137 13.23 -29.71 9.24
CA GLN A 137 14.69 -29.84 9.18
C GLN A 137 15.20 -30.96 10.09
N VAL A 138 14.69 -31.06 11.33
CA VAL A 138 15.07 -32.12 12.27
C VAL A 138 14.65 -33.50 11.76
N ASN A 139 13.46 -33.59 11.17
CA ASN A 139 12.90 -34.84 10.63
C ASN A 139 13.38 -35.17 9.21
N GLN A 140 14.36 -34.43 8.67
CA GLN A 140 14.89 -34.61 7.31
C GLN A 140 13.83 -34.55 6.20
N CYS A 141 12.75 -33.79 6.43
CA CYS A 141 11.62 -33.60 5.52
C CYS A 141 11.69 -32.22 4.82
N SER A 142 12.88 -31.77 4.42
CA SER A 142 13.11 -30.45 3.80
C SER A 142 12.33 -30.25 2.49
N GLU A 143 12.00 -31.34 1.80
CA GLU A 143 11.16 -31.34 0.61
C GLU A 143 9.73 -30.85 0.85
N ASN A 144 9.26 -30.84 2.11
CA ASN A 144 7.96 -30.28 2.47
C ASN A 144 7.81 -28.81 2.04
N ALA A 145 8.90 -28.05 1.93
CA ALA A 145 8.88 -26.70 1.36
C ALA A 145 8.38 -26.69 -0.11
N TYR A 146 8.78 -27.68 -0.90
CA TYR A 146 8.37 -27.82 -2.31
C TYR A 146 6.96 -28.40 -2.42
N LYS A 147 6.61 -29.38 -1.57
CA LYS A 147 5.23 -29.88 -1.49
C LYS A 147 4.22 -28.78 -1.18
N ARG A 148 4.51 -27.93 -0.18
CA ARG A 148 3.68 -26.76 0.14
C ARG A 148 3.62 -25.79 -1.04
N CYS A 149 4.75 -25.48 -1.67
CA CYS A 149 4.75 -24.57 -2.83
C CYS A 149 3.93 -25.12 -4.00
N ALA A 150 4.03 -26.42 -4.32
CA ALA A 150 3.24 -27.07 -5.35
C ALA A 150 1.73 -26.98 -5.04
N LEU A 151 1.34 -27.28 -3.79
CA LEU A 151 -0.04 -27.12 -3.34
C LEU A 151 -0.51 -25.66 -3.46
N GLN A 152 0.31 -24.68 -3.09
CA GLN A 152 -0.06 -23.26 -3.24
C GLN A 152 -0.29 -22.89 -4.70
N ILE A 153 0.53 -23.39 -5.63
CA ILE A 153 0.38 -23.17 -7.07
C ILE A 153 -0.96 -23.75 -7.56
N LEU A 154 -1.24 -25.01 -7.23
CA LEU A 154 -2.49 -25.68 -7.63
C LEU A 154 -3.72 -25.03 -6.99
N ILE A 155 -3.65 -24.62 -5.73
CA ILE A 155 -4.71 -23.85 -5.07
C ILE A 155 -4.94 -22.53 -5.80
N CYS A 156 -3.88 -21.79 -6.15
CA CYS A 156 -4.02 -20.56 -6.92
C CYS A 156 -4.66 -20.81 -8.30
N GLN A 157 -4.31 -21.91 -8.97
CA GLN A 157 -4.93 -22.32 -10.22
C GLN A 157 -6.43 -22.58 -10.05
N HIS A 158 -6.84 -23.36 -9.03
CA HIS A 158 -8.25 -23.60 -8.70
C HIS A 158 -9.02 -22.33 -8.34
N LEU A 159 -8.34 -21.34 -7.73
CA LEU A 159 -8.91 -20.04 -7.40
C LEU A 159 -8.99 -19.07 -8.60
N GLY A 160 -8.53 -19.47 -9.79
CA GLY A 160 -8.61 -18.65 -11.01
C GLY A 160 -7.47 -17.64 -11.18
N TYR A 161 -6.35 -17.81 -10.46
CA TYR A 161 -5.14 -17.05 -10.78
C TYR A 161 -4.63 -17.44 -12.18
N ALA A 162 -4.15 -16.46 -12.94
CA ALA A 162 -3.69 -16.66 -14.31
C ALA A 162 -2.33 -17.38 -14.40
N GLY A 163 -1.64 -17.49 -13.27
CA GLY A 163 -0.32 -18.09 -13.16
C GLY A 163 0.34 -17.71 -11.84
N VAL A 164 1.63 -18.03 -11.73
CA VAL A 164 2.43 -17.73 -10.53
C VAL A 164 3.72 -17.00 -10.89
N HIS A 165 4.18 -16.16 -9.97
CA HIS A 165 5.50 -15.54 -9.98
C HIS A 165 6.37 -16.29 -8.98
N LEU A 166 7.16 -17.25 -9.46
CA LEU A 166 7.97 -18.14 -8.64
C LEU A 166 9.24 -17.44 -8.17
N SER A 167 9.37 -17.24 -6.85
CA SER A 167 10.51 -16.60 -6.21
C SER A 167 11.44 -17.61 -5.55
N ALA A 168 12.76 -17.32 -5.58
CA ALA A 168 13.81 -18.12 -4.95
C ALA A 168 13.80 -19.63 -5.27
N CYS A 169 13.44 -20.00 -6.49
CA CYS A 169 13.54 -21.37 -7.02
C CYS A 169 14.18 -21.30 -8.41
N HIS A 170 15.52 -21.14 -8.44
CA HIS A 170 16.28 -20.77 -9.64
C HIS A 170 17.22 -21.89 -10.13
N LYS A 171 17.43 -22.92 -9.31
CA LYS A 171 18.28 -24.05 -9.67
C LYS A 171 17.43 -25.12 -10.34
N THR A 172 17.99 -25.79 -11.35
CA THR A 172 17.32 -26.84 -12.11
C THR A 172 16.76 -27.94 -11.21
N ASP A 173 17.55 -28.46 -10.28
CA ASP A 173 17.10 -29.54 -9.38
C ASP A 173 15.94 -29.11 -8.48
N GLU A 174 15.94 -27.84 -8.02
CA GLU A 174 14.83 -27.28 -7.23
C GLU A 174 13.55 -27.15 -8.06
N GLN A 175 13.69 -26.79 -9.35
CA GLN A 175 12.57 -26.66 -10.28
C GLN A 175 12.00 -28.03 -10.67
N MET A 176 12.86 -29.02 -10.95
CA MET A 176 12.44 -30.40 -11.24
C MET A 176 11.71 -31.02 -10.05
N LEU A 177 12.21 -30.81 -8.83
CA LEU A 177 11.53 -31.29 -7.62
C LEU A 177 10.17 -30.62 -7.41
N LEU A 178 10.08 -29.30 -7.67
CA LEU A 178 8.80 -28.59 -7.62
C LEU A 178 7.81 -29.13 -8.66
N GLU A 179 8.26 -29.32 -9.90
CA GLU A 179 7.48 -29.88 -11.00
C GLU A 179 6.97 -31.28 -10.66
N GLN A 180 7.82 -32.16 -10.12
CA GLN A 180 7.43 -33.49 -9.66
C GLN A 180 6.25 -33.43 -8.67
N TYR A 181 6.29 -32.50 -7.70
CA TYR A 181 5.20 -32.36 -6.75
C TYR A 181 3.95 -31.69 -7.32
N ILE A 182 4.09 -30.82 -8.33
CA ILE A 182 2.94 -30.30 -9.09
C ILE A 182 2.24 -31.45 -9.80
N GLU A 183 2.99 -32.32 -10.51
CA GLU A 183 2.43 -33.49 -11.18
C GLU A 183 1.78 -34.46 -10.20
N GLN A 184 2.44 -34.74 -9.08
CA GLN A 184 1.92 -35.66 -8.05
C GLN A 184 0.56 -35.20 -7.49
N TYR A 185 0.33 -33.89 -7.38
CA TYR A 185 -0.89 -33.33 -6.80
C TYR A 185 -1.87 -32.81 -7.85
N ARG A 186 -1.57 -32.93 -9.15
CA ARG A 186 -2.31 -32.29 -10.25
C ARG A 186 -3.80 -32.65 -10.28
N ASP A 187 -4.14 -33.90 -9.94
CA ASP A 187 -5.51 -34.40 -9.99
C ASP A 187 -6.33 -34.11 -8.72
N LEU A 188 -5.73 -33.47 -7.72
CA LEU A 188 -6.43 -33.08 -6.50
C LEU A 188 -7.37 -31.91 -6.76
N ASN A 189 -8.59 -32.01 -6.24
CA ASN A 189 -9.51 -30.88 -6.21
C ASN A 189 -9.08 -29.85 -5.13
N LEU A 190 -9.67 -28.65 -5.18
CA LEU A 190 -9.34 -27.56 -4.25
C LEU A 190 -9.42 -27.96 -2.78
N SER A 191 -10.46 -28.70 -2.36
CA SER A 191 -10.63 -29.11 -0.97
C SER A 191 -9.54 -30.09 -0.52
N GLN A 192 -9.13 -31.01 -1.40
CA GLN A 192 -8.04 -31.94 -1.13
C GLN A 192 -6.69 -31.22 -1.05
N CYS A 193 -6.42 -30.27 -1.95
CA CYS A 193 -5.20 -29.46 -1.87
C CYS A 193 -5.12 -28.67 -0.55
N GLU A 194 -6.24 -28.06 -0.13
CA GLU A 194 -6.32 -27.31 1.12
C GLU A 194 -6.14 -28.20 2.36
N MET A 195 -6.71 -29.41 2.34
CA MET A 195 -6.50 -30.39 3.41
C MET A 195 -5.03 -30.77 3.55
N LEU A 196 -4.35 -31.10 2.44
CA LEU A 196 -2.92 -31.41 2.46
C LEU A 196 -2.07 -30.20 2.85
N TRP A 197 -2.44 -29.00 2.39
CA TRP A 197 -1.77 -27.76 2.80
C TRP A 197 -1.85 -27.59 4.32
N ASN A 198 -3.05 -27.73 4.90
CA ASN A 198 -3.27 -27.61 6.34
C ASN A 198 -2.51 -28.70 7.11
N GLN A 199 -2.46 -29.93 6.60
CA GLN A 199 -1.69 -31.03 7.19
C GLN A 199 -0.19 -30.73 7.19
N LEU A 200 0.38 -30.30 6.06
CA LEU A 200 1.81 -29.97 5.95
C LEU A 200 2.20 -28.76 6.80
N TRP A 201 1.27 -27.84 7.04
CA TRP A 201 1.45 -26.72 7.95
C TRP A 201 1.02 -27.02 9.39
N GLN A 202 0.55 -28.23 9.69
CA GLN A 202 0.06 -28.63 11.01
C GLN A 202 -0.95 -27.63 11.60
N LEU A 203 -1.91 -27.20 10.79
CA LEU A 203 -2.92 -26.21 11.19
C LEU A 203 -4.10 -26.91 11.85
N ALA A 204 -4.49 -26.42 13.03
CA ALA A 204 -5.66 -26.93 13.75
C ALA A 204 -6.94 -26.22 13.26
N GLU A 205 -6.86 -24.90 13.03
CA GLU A 205 -7.99 -24.05 12.62
C GLU A 205 -7.60 -23.02 11.54
N GLY A 206 -6.40 -23.13 10.94
CA GLY A 206 -5.91 -22.24 9.88
C GLY A 206 -5.43 -20.85 10.36
N GLU A 207 -5.79 -20.46 11.58
CA GLU A 207 -5.42 -19.14 12.15
C GLU A 207 -3.93 -19.00 12.47
N GLN A 208 -3.19 -20.10 12.62
CA GLN A 208 -1.79 -20.07 13.06
C GLN A 208 -0.81 -19.49 12.00
N ILE A 209 -1.22 -19.43 10.73
CA ILE A 209 -0.49 -18.73 9.65
C ILE A 209 -0.68 -17.20 9.73
N ARG A 210 -1.65 -16.73 10.51
CA ARG A 210 -1.92 -15.30 10.68
C ARG A 210 -1.18 -14.75 11.92
N PRO A 211 -0.73 -13.49 11.88
CA PRO A 211 -0.13 -12.87 13.05
C PRO A 211 -1.22 -12.59 14.09
N LYS A 212 -0.85 -12.64 15.37
CA LYS A 212 -1.75 -12.23 16.46
C LYS A 212 -2.02 -10.73 16.37
N VAL A 213 -3.27 -10.36 16.11
CA VAL A 213 -3.70 -8.96 16.06
C VAL A 213 -4.11 -8.54 17.46
N ALA A 214 -3.28 -7.72 18.13
CA ALA A 214 -3.69 -7.10 19.37
C ALA A 214 -4.80 -6.08 19.07
N VAL A 215 -6.01 -6.31 19.60
CA VAL A 215 -7.12 -5.35 19.50
C VAL A 215 -6.78 -4.13 20.35
N LYS A 216 -6.03 -3.18 19.78
CA LYS A 216 -5.84 -1.87 20.39
C LYS A 216 -7.04 -1.01 20.01
N ARG A 217 -7.82 -0.61 21.01
CA ARG A 217 -8.87 0.39 20.86
C ARG A 217 -8.20 1.74 20.58
N ILE A 218 -8.03 2.08 19.30
CA ILE A 218 -7.40 3.33 18.89
C ILE A 218 -8.35 4.47 19.29
N LYS A 219 -8.03 5.17 20.39
CA LYS A 219 -8.85 6.25 20.97
C LYS A 219 -9.04 7.47 20.03
N SER A 220 -8.35 7.54 18.90
CA SER A 220 -8.26 8.75 18.06
C SER A 220 -9.43 8.97 17.07
N ALA A 221 -10.42 8.07 16.99
CA ALA A 221 -11.50 8.18 16.01
C ALA A 221 -12.35 9.46 16.18
N LEU A 222 -12.72 9.82 17.42
CA LEU A 222 -13.63 10.95 17.67
C LEU A 222 -13.01 12.31 17.31
N ASN A 223 -11.75 12.54 17.70
CA ASN A 223 -11.03 13.79 17.39
C ASN A 223 -10.80 13.97 15.89
N ASN A 224 -10.54 12.88 15.16
CA ASN A 224 -10.29 12.95 13.72
C ASN A 224 -11.56 13.31 12.94
N LYS A 225 -12.74 12.81 13.35
CA LYS A 225 -14.02 13.14 12.71
C LYS A 225 -14.39 14.62 12.88
N VAL A 226 -14.28 15.15 14.10
CA VAL A 226 -14.54 16.58 14.36
C VAL A 226 -13.57 17.47 13.59
N LYS A 227 -12.28 17.11 13.61
CA LYS A 227 -11.24 17.81 12.83
C LYS A 227 -11.54 17.79 11.34
N TYR A 228 -11.96 16.64 10.80
CA TYR A 228 -12.38 16.51 9.40
C TYR A 228 -13.53 17.46 9.09
N GLN A 229 -14.62 17.44 9.87
CA GLN A 229 -15.80 18.28 9.63
C GLN A 229 -15.47 19.78 9.66
N PHE A 230 -14.63 20.20 10.61
CA PHE A 230 -14.19 21.59 10.71
C PHE A 230 -13.35 22.03 9.50
N LEU A 231 -12.35 21.24 9.12
CA LEU A 231 -11.48 21.57 7.99
C LEU A 231 -12.22 21.50 6.67
N ASP A 232 -13.18 20.58 6.55
CA ASP A 232 -14.04 20.48 5.38
C ASP A 232 -14.94 21.68 5.20
N LEU A 233 -15.56 22.17 6.28
CA LEU A 233 -16.35 23.39 6.25
C LEU A 233 -15.51 24.59 5.79
N ILE A 234 -14.30 24.76 6.35
CA ILE A 234 -13.38 25.82 5.96
C ILE A 234 -13.01 25.71 4.48
N HIS A 235 -12.67 24.49 4.03
CA HIS A 235 -12.31 24.28 2.63
C HIS A 235 -13.45 24.67 1.70
N ARG A 236 -14.68 24.21 1.97
CA ARG A 236 -15.85 24.54 1.14
C ARG A 236 -16.12 26.05 1.10
N ALA A 237 -16.04 26.71 2.26
CA ALA A 237 -16.21 28.16 2.34
C ALA A 237 -15.17 28.93 1.53
N MET A 238 -13.90 28.50 1.58
CA MET A 238 -12.78 29.20 0.93
C MET A 238 -12.61 28.87 -0.55
N PHE A 239 -12.83 27.62 -0.96
CA PHE A 239 -12.43 27.12 -2.27
C PHE A 239 -13.58 26.58 -3.12
N GLN A 240 -14.82 26.51 -2.61
CA GLN A 240 -15.97 26.08 -3.42
C GLN A 240 -17.03 27.17 -3.62
N SER A 241 -16.98 28.25 -2.84
CA SER A 241 -17.82 29.44 -3.06
C SER A 241 -17.33 30.23 -4.28
N SER A 242 -18.18 30.39 -5.30
CA SER A 242 -17.86 31.14 -6.53
C SER A 242 -17.46 32.60 -6.25
N PHE A 243 -18.08 33.22 -5.24
CA PHE A 243 -17.76 34.58 -4.81
C PHE A 243 -16.37 34.67 -4.18
N VAL A 244 -16.05 33.76 -3.25
CA VAL A 244 -14.75 33.75 -2.57
C VAL A 244 -13.63 33.33 -3.52
N LYS A 245 -13.92 32.42 -4.46
CA LYS A 245 -13.02 32.07 -5.56
C LYS A 245 -12.61 33.32 -6.34
N GLY A 246 -13.57 34.14 -6.78
CA GLY A 246 -13.29 35.36 -7.55
C GLY A 246 -12.40 36.37 -6.79
N ILE A 247 -12.67 36.57 -5.50
CA ILE A 247 -11.84 37.42 -4.63
C ILE A 247 -10.44 36.82 -4.47
N GLY A 248 -10.34 35.51 -4.23
CA GLY A 248 -9.07 34.81 -4.09
C GLY A 248 -8.23 34.90 -5.36
N THR A 249 -8.82 34.69 -6.54
CA THR A 249 -8.14 34.84 -7.83
C THR A 249 -7.60 36.26 -7.99
N PHE A 250 -8.40 37.29 -7.68
CA PHE A 250 -7.96 38.69 -7.72
C PHE A 250 -6.77 38.97 -6.78
N ILE A 251 -6.84 38.48 -5.54
CA ILE A 251 -5.78 38.68 -4.54
C ILE A 251 -4.50 37.94 -4.94
N PHE A 252 -4.59 36.65 -5.25
CA PHE A 252 -3.43 35.78 -5.45
C PHE A 252 -2.78 35.89 -6.84
N ASN A 253 -3.48 36.46 -7.82
CA ASN A 253 -2.90 36.82 -9.13
C ASN A 253 -2.21 38.19 -9.14
N ALA A 254 -2.33 38.98 -8.07
CA ALA A 254 -1.61 40.25 -7.97
C ALA A 254 -0.09 40.06 -8.10
N SER A 255 0.55 40.87 -8.95
CA SER A 255 2.00 40.86 -9.19
C SER A 255 2.83 41.10 -7.92
N PHE A 256 2.21 41.68 -6.89
CA PHE A 256 2.76 41.81 -5.54
C PHE A 256 3.33 40.49 -5.00
N TRP A 257 2.62 39.37 -5.17
CA TRP A 257 3.05 38.05 -4.68
C TRP A 257 4.22 37.45 -5.46
N ASN A 258 4.64 38.05 -6.59
CA ASN A 258 5.84 37.64 -7.30
C ASN A 258 7.11 38.26 -6.69
N ARG A 259 7.00 39.24 -5.79
CA ARG A 259 8.13 39.80 -5.05
C ARG A 259 8.64 38.77 -4.03
N LYS A 260 9.97 38.57 -3.97
CA LYS A 260 10.62 37.56 -3.10
C LYS A 260 10.17 37.66 -1.63
N ALA A 261 10.12 38.86 -1.07
CA ALA A 261 9.72 39.08 0.31
C ALA A 261 8.24 38.70 0.57
N ALA A 262 7.33 39.17 -0.29
CA ALA A 262 5.90 38.87 -0.18
C ALA A 262 5.60 37.38 -0.33
N ALA A 263 6.26 36.72 -1.30
CA ALA A 263 6.15 35.27 -1.48
C ALA A 263 6.64 34.48 -0.25
N LYS A 264 7.73 34.93 0.38
CA LYS A 264 8.28 34.31 1.60
C LYS A 264 7.32 34.48 2.79
N VAL A 265 6.74 35.66 2.98
CA VAL A 265 5.74 35.90 4.03
C VAL A 265 4.52 35.02 3.83
N LEU A 266 3.98 34.98 2.60
CA LEU A 266 2.82 34.13 2.28
C LEU A 266 3.09 32.65 2.58
N LEU A 267 4.25 32.16 2.16
CA LEU A 267 4.68 30.79 2.43
C LEU A 267 4.82 30.52 3.94
N GLN A 268 5.39 31.44 4.70
CA GLN A 268 5.54 31.30 6.15
C GLN A 268 4.19 31.30 6.86
N THR A 269 3.28 32.19 6.48
CA THR A 269 1.91 32.20 7.02
C THR A 269 1.21 30.88 6.72
N GLU A 270 1.25 30.41 5.47
CA GLU A 270 0.67 29.12 5.09
C GLU A 270 1.30 27.96 5.86
N TYR A 271 2.62 27.95 5.98
CA TYR A 271 3.36 26.93 6.72
C TYR A 271 2.91 26.92 8.18
N LEU A 272 2.90 28.05 8.88
CA LEU A 272 2.51 28.11 10.29
C LEU A 272 1.07 27.62 10.50
N SER A 273 0.14 28.08 9.66
CA SER A 273 -1.26 27.66 9.75
C SER A 273 -1.45 26.16 9.50
N LYS A 274 -0.82 25.60 8.46
CA LYS A 274 -1.02 24.20 8.05
C LYS A 274 -0.11 23.21 8.78
N HIS A 275 1.08 23.63 9.21
CA HIS A 275 2.02 22.78 9.92
C HIS A 275 1.49 22.44 11.32
N TYR A 276 1.06 23.43 12.09
CA TYR A 276 0.51 23.21 13.42
C TYR A 276 -0.73 22.30 13.39
N LEU A 277 -1.64 22.51 12.44
CA LEU A 277 -2.87 21.73 12.35
C LEU A 277 -2.66 20.35 11.72
N LEU A 278 -1.76 20.19 10.74
CA LEU A 278 -1.77 19.04 9.82
C LEU A 278 -0.39 18.42 9.54
N GLY A 279 0.70 18.98 10.10
CA GLY A 279 2.06 18.54 9.78
C GLY A 279 2.43 18.80 8.32
N CYS A 280 1.95 19.90 7.74
CA CYS A 280 2.31 20.31 6.38
C CYS A 280 3.81 20.62 6.25
N GLU A 281 4.40 20.23 5.11
CA GLU A 281 5.79 20.53 4.75
C GLU A 281 5.90 21.43 3.50
N SER A 282 4.87 22.24 3.23
CA SER A 282 4.87 23.20 2.12
C SER A 282 5.25 22.57 0.75
N CYS A 283 4.56 21.49 0.40
CA CYS A 283 4.80 20.81 -0.88
C CYS A 283 4.38 21.65 -2.11
N GLY A 284 3.72 22.79 -1.93
CA GLY A 284 3.35 23.72 -3.02
C GLY A 284 2.10 23.31 -3.80
N GLN A 285 1.57 22.12 -3.59
CA GLN A 285 0.31 21.67 -4.15
C GLN A 285 -0.50 20.97 -3.05
N CYS A 286 -1.54 21.64 -2.56
CA CYS A 286 -2.36 21.13 -1.46
C CYS A 286 -3.21 19.96 -1.98
N ARG A 287 -3.21 18.84 -1.25
CA ARG A 287 -3.94 17.61 -1.60
C ARG A 287 -4.85 17.14 -0.46
N LEU A 288 -5.22 18.06 0.43
CA LEU A 288 -5.88 17.74 1.71
C LEU A 288 -7.34 17.35 1.52
N ALA A 289 -8.06 17.99 0.60
CA ALA A 289 -9.46 17.65 0.35
C ALA A 289 -9.59 16.22 -0.17
N GLU A 290 -8.64 15.79 -1.01
CA GLU A 290 -8.58 14.46 -1.60
C GLU A 290 -8.09 13.38 -0.62
N THR A 291 -7.58 13.78 0.55
CA THR A 291 -6.97 12.87 1.53
C THR A 291 -7.60 12.96 2.91
N LEU A 292 -8.86 13.40 3.00
CA LEU A 292 -9.62 13.53 4.24
C LEU A 292 -8.88 14.40 5.28
N TYR A 293 -8.22 15.44 4.79
CA TYR A 293 -7.42 16.38 5.57
C TYR A 293 -6.27 15.73 6.36
N ILE A 294 -5.81 14.55 5.91
CA ILE A 294 -4.58 13.91 6.39
C ILE A 294 -3.47 14.17 5.38
N CYS A 295 -2.50 15.00 5.76
CA CYS A 295 -1.40 15.44 4.89
C CYS A 295 -0.53 14.26 4.43
N PRO A 296 -0.40 13.97 3.12
CA PRO A 296 0.46 12.90 2.61
C PRO A 296 1.94 13.06 2.93
N GLU A 297 2.40 14.30 3.14
CA GLU A 297 3.81 14.58 3.46
C GLU A 297 4.18 14.06 4.87
N THR A 298 3.20 13.74 5.72
CA THR A 298 3.45 13.07 7.01
C THR A 298 3.77 11.58 6.89
N CYS A 299 3.52 10.98 5.71
CA CYS A 299 4.09 9.68 5.34
C CYS A 299 5.57 9.88 5.02
N PRO A 300 6.49 9.08 5.59
CA PRO A 300 7.91 9.18 5.26
C PRO A 300 8.20 8.98 3.76
N LYS A 301 7.36 8.22 3.04
CA LYS A 301 7.42 8.02 1.58
C LYS A 301 6.62 9.05 0.76
N GLY A 302 5.86 9.95 1.38
CA GLY A 302 5.06 10.98 0.70
C GLY A 302 3.86 10.46 -0.11
N LEU A 303 3.38 9.24 0.18
CA LEU A 303 2.34 8.56 -0.60
C LEU A 303 0.96 9.18 -0.35
N ALA A 304 0.24 9.52 -1.42
CA ALA A 304 -1.10 10.09 -1.32
C ALA A 304 -2.18 9.09 -1.68
N ASN A 305 -1.93 8.23 -2.66
CA ASN A 305 -2.92 7.32 -3.22
C ASN A 305 -3.13 6.04 -2.41
N GLY A 306 -2.17 5.63 -1.58
CA GLY A 306 -2.36 4.50 -0.67
C GLY A 306 -1.09 4.02 0.03
N PRO A 307 -1.20 3.08 0.98
CA PRO A 307 -0.06 2.58 1.74
C PRO A 307 0.98 1.89 0.86
N CYS A 308 2.23 1.82 1.32
CA CYS A 308 3.21 0.89 0.74
C CYS A 308 2.91 -0.55 1.19
N GLY A 309 3.51 -1.55 0.54
CA GLY A 309 3.32 -2.95 0.91
C GLY A 309 3.88 -3.32 2.29
N GLY A 310 4.80 -2.51 2.82
CA GLY A 310 5.52 -2.75 4.08
C GLY A 310 4.84 -2.26 5.36
N THR A 311 3.58 -1.82 5.30
CA THR A 311 2.80 -1.58 6.54
C THR A 311 2.66 -2.89 7.32
N ASP A 312 2.51 -2.79 8.64
CA ASP A 312 2.35 -3.98 9.50
C ASP A 312 1.45 -3.64 10.69
N LEU A 313 0.27 -4.27 10.75
CA LEU A 313 -0.72 -4.11 11.82
C LEU A 313 -1.03 -2.64 12.12
N ASP A 314 -1.46 -1.91 11.09
CA ASP A 314 -1.67 -0.44 11.08
C ASP A 314 -0.42 0.42 11.32
N ARG A 315 0.76 -0.15 11.52
CA ARG A 315 2.00 0.63 11.71
C ARG A 315 2.69 0.93 10.38
N CYS A 316 3.40 2.05 10.34
CA CYS A 316 4.23 2.41 9.21
C CYS A 316 5.40 1.42 9.04
N GLU A 317 5.91 1.23 7.81
CA GLU A 317 7.09 0.40 7.50
C GLU A 317 8.37 0.86 8.25
N PHE A 318 8.39 2.13 8.66
CA PHE A 318 9.46 2.72 9.48
C PHE A 318 9.35 2.33 10.96
N GLY A 319 8.18 1.85 11.40
CA GLY A 319 7.95 1.35 12.76
C GLY A 319 7.85 2.44 13.83
N ASP A 320 7.93 3.72 13.46
CA ASP A 320 7.94 4.85 14.39
C ASP A 320 6.54 5.40 14.68
N ARG A 321 5.61 5.27 13.73
CA ARG A 321 4.26 5.86 13.80
C ARG A 321 3.18 4.93 13.27
N GLU A 322 1.93 5.31 13.53
CA GLU A 322 0.78 4.72 12.84
C GLU A 322 0.79 5.10 11.34
N CYS A 323 0.42 4.18 10.47
CA CYS A 323 0.31 4.45 9.04
C CYS A 323 -0.85 5.43 8.78
N ILE A 324 -0.53 6.56 8.13
CA ILE A 324 -1.52 7.60 7.80
C ILE A 324 -2.67 7.06 6.94
N HIS A 325 -2.44 6.00 6.17
CA HIS A 325 -3.47 5.38 5.33
C HIS A 325 -4.41 4.47 6.12
N SER A 326 -3.95 3.84 7.19
CA SER A 326 -4.83 3.15 8.15
C SER A 326 -5.72 4.17 8.87
N VAL A 327 -5.16 5.32 9.26
CA VAL A 327 -5.95 6.44 9.84
C VAL A 327 -6.99 6.93 8.83
N LYS A 328 -6.59 7.19 7.57
CA LYS A 328 -7.51 7.60 6.50
C LYS A 328 -8.61 6.56 6.25
N SER A 329 -8.27 5.28 6.21
CA SER A 329 -9.25 4.21 5.99
C SER A 329 -10.31 4.16 7.10
N ARG A 330 -9.93 4.26 8.38
CA ARG A 330 -10.91 4.33 9.47
C ARG A 330 -11.77 5.59 9.39
N LEU A 331 -11.13 6.75 9.21
CA LEU A 331 -11.85 8.02 9.09
C LEU A 331 -12.84 7.99 7.92
N ALA A 332 -12.45 7.44 6.77
CA ALA A 332 -13.32 7.31 5.60
C ALA A 332 -14.59 6.51 5.90
N ARG A 333 -14.51 5.46 6.73
CA ARG A 333 -15.70 4.73 7.19
C ARG A 333 -16.54 5.59 8.13
N ASP A 334 -15.91 6.28 9.06
CA ASP A 334 -16.59 7.10 10.08
C ASP A 334 -17.32 8.32 9.51
N VAL A 335 -16.89 8.82 8.34
CA VAL A 335 -17.48 9.98 7.65
C VAL A 335 -18.11 9.64 6.30
N ASP A 336 -18.25 8.36 5.96
CA ASP A 336 -18.84 7.88 4.70
C ASP A 336 -18.18 8.46 3.44
N GLN A 337 -16.85 8.47 3.41
CA GLN A 337 -16.02 8.98 2.31
C GLN A 337 -15.09 7.90 1.73
N ILE A 338 -15.53 6.64 1.77
CA ILE A 338 -14.76 5.52 1.19
C ILE A 338 -14.58 5.73 -0.32
N GLN A 339 -15.62 6.22 -1.00
CA GLN A 339 -15.60 6.40 -2.45
C GLN A 339 -14.54 7.41 -2.90
N LEU A 340 -14.37 8.51 -2.16
CA LEU A 340 -13.30 9.47 -2.39
C LEU A 340 -11.92 8.79 -2.39
N LEU A 341 -11.66 7.93 -1.40
CA LEU A 341 -10.40 7.20 -1.31
C LEU A 341 -10.28 6.07 -2.33
N LYS A 342 -11.37 5.62 -2.95
CA LYS A 342 -11.38 4.57 -3.97
C LYS A 342 -11.11 5.14 -5.36
N GLU A 343 -11.74 6.25 -5.70
CA GLU A 343 -11.77 6.77 -7.08
C GLU A 343 -10.75 7.88 -7.35
N GLN A 344 -10.52 8.77 -6.38
CA GLN A 344 -9.75 9.99 -6.64
C GLN A 344 -8.26 9.68 -6.93
N LEU A 345 -7.81 9.81 -8.17
CA LEU A 345 -6.39 9.70 -8.52
C LEU A 345 -5.67 11.02 -8.23
N ILE A 346 -4.74 10.99 -7.29
CA ILE A 346 -4.04 12.18 -6.82
C ILE A 346 -2.68 12.27 -7.55
N PRO A 347 -2.40 13.35 -8.31
CA PRO A 347 -1.16 13.48 -9.06
C PRO A 347 0.08 13.62 -8.15
N THR A 348 1.24 13.34 -8.74
CA THR A 348 2.54 13.65 -8.11
C THR A 348 2.71 15.15 -8.03
N VAL A 349 3.24 15.61 -6.90
CA VAL A 349 3.59 17.02 -6.72
C VAL A 349 4.88 17.32 -7.50
N PRO A 350 4.86 18.25 -8.47
CA PRO A 350 6.05 18.64 -9.23
C PRO A 350 7.18 19.13 -8.32
N ILE A 351 8.44 18.94 -8.75
CA ILE A 351 9.60 19.34 -7.94
C ILE A 351 9.69 20.87 -7.86
N GLU A 352 9.33 21.55 -8.94
CA GLU A 352 9.47 22.98 -9.18
C GLU A 352 8.57 23.81 -8.25
N VAL A 353 7.44 23.24 -7.82
CA VAL A 353 6.48 23.91 -6.94
C VAL A 353 6.80 23.69 -5.46
N ARG A 354 7.69 22.76 -5.10
CA ARG A 354 7.99 22.50 -3.69
C ARG A 354 8.67 23.70 -3.05
N GLY A 355 8.27 24.02 -1.82
CA GLY A 355 8.74 25.24 -1.14
C GLY A 355 8.07 26.52 -1.65
N THR A 356 6.98 26.42 -2.42
CA THR A 356 6.13 27.57 -2.79
C THR A 356 4.76 27.48 -2.11
N SER A 357 3.99 28.58 -2.14
CA SER A 357 2.67 28.62 -1.51
C SER A 357 1.63 27.84 -2.33
N SER A 358 0.98 26.86 -1.71
CA SER A 358 -0.08 26.10 -2.40
C SER A 358 -1.35 26.90 -2.59
N TRP A 359 -1.62 27.91 -1.76
CA TRP A 359 -2.73 28.84 -1.99
C TRP A 359 -2.52 29.60 -3.29
N LYS A 360 -1.34 30.23 -3.46
CA LYS A 360 -1.01 30.97 -4.68
C LYS A 360 -1.08 30.09 -5.93
N ASN A 361 -0.55 28.86 -5.85
CA ASN A 361 -0.49 27.97 -6.99
C ASN A 361 -1.88 27.47 -7.41
N TRP A 362 -2.77 27.22 -6.44
CA TRP A 362 -4.14 26.80 -6.72
C TRP A 362 -4.92 27.86 -7.51
N TYR A 363 -4.85 29.13 -7.08
CA TYR A 363 -5.53 30.25 -7.76
C TYR A 363 -4.91 30.67 -9.11
N LYS A 364 -3.72 30.17 -9.44
CA LYS A 364 -3.05 30.41 -10.74
C LYS A 364 -3.30 29.30 -11.76
N ALA A 365 -3.71 28.12 -11.30
CA ALA A 365 -3.88 26.93 -12.13
C ALA A 365 -5.34 26.75 -12.61
N GLU A 366 -6.32 27.33 -11.89
CA GLU A 366 -7.66 27.64 -12.42
C GLU A 366 -7.61 28.96 -13.22
#